data_AF-A0A0R3VYA0-F1
#
_entry.id   AF-A0A0R3VYA0-F1
#
_cell.length_a   1.000
_cell.length_b   1.000
_cell.length_c   1.000
_cell.angle_alpha   90.00
_cell.angle_beta   90.00
_cell.angle_gamma   90.00
#
_symmetry.space_group_name_H-M   'P 1'
#
loop_
_entity.id
_entity.type
_entity.pdbx_description
1 polymer ?
#
loop_
_entity_poly.entity_id
_entity_poly.type
_entity_poly.pdbx_seq_one_letter_code
_entity_poly.pdbx_strand_id
1 'polypeptide(L)'
;MTSLFGINIELSELGRSAPITVADHVFSYLQMLRDAADFSLANPSATTAPWGDRTFASLVPEFEKLWASNFRFQEPLEPLTNVRKVAMAMRKFQPHEVFVAESLILEPDLKTYVDVVRYLTPEKAIIVVSLPELNAHSMADTKEEVFHREPWFDIRYSIDGTSYFIP
;
A
#
# COMPACT_ATOMS: atom_id res chain seq x y z
N MET A 1 -14.33 -8.79 -4.97
CA MET A 1 -12.98 -9.03 -4.41
C MET A 1 -12.60 -7.74 -3.69
N THR A 2 -12.40 -7.78 -2.38
CA THR A 2 -12.03 -6.61 -1.58
C THR A 2 -10.51 -6.62 -1.48
N SER A 3 -9.84 -5.58 -2.00
CA SER A 3 -8.39 -5.44 -1.90
C SER A 3 -8.05 -4.38 -0.85
N LEU A 4 -6.98 -4.60 -0.08
CA LEU A 4 -6.47 -3.67 0.90
C LEU A 4 -5.11 -3.14 0.43
N PHE A 5 -4.93 -1.83 0.49
CA PHE A 5 -3.64 -1.18 0.29
C PHE A 5 -3.08 -0.81 1.66
N GLY A 6 -1.97 -1.42 2.06
CA GLY A 6 -1.35 -1.20 3.37
C GLY A 6 0.00 -0.50 3.27
N ILE A 7 0.20 0.51 4.11
CA ILE A 7 1.52 1.14 4.36
C ILE A 7 1.90 0.78 5.79
N ASN A 8 2.99 0.02 5.95
CA ASN A 8 3.49 -0.38 7.27
C ASN A 8 4.75 0.41 7.59
N ILE A 9 4.80 1.01 8.78
CA ILE A 9 5.93 1.81 9.25
C ILE A 9 6.31 1.32 10.65
N GLU A 10 7.58 0.98 10.82
CA GLU A 10 8.14 0.71 12.14
C GLU A 10 8.45 2.03 12.85
N LEU A 11 7.86 2.22 14.03
CA LEU A 11 8.02 3.45 14.80
C LEU A 11 9.27 3.40 15.67
N SER A 12 10.13 4.39 15.51
CA SER A 12 11.18 4.71 16.48
C SER A 12 10.57 5.17 17.81
N GLU A 13 11.40 5.31 18.86
CA GLU A 13 10.96 5.89 20.13
C GLU A 13 10.29 7.26 19.96
N LEU A 14 10.86 8.12 19.11
CA LEU A 14 10.29 9.41 18.76
C LEU A 14 8.98 9.27 17.98
N GLY A 15 8.90 8.30 17.05
CA GLY A 15 7.67 8.03 16.31
C GLY A 15 6.52 7.55 17.20
N ARG A 16 6.83 6.78 18.26
CA ARG A 16 5.83 6.30 19.23
C ARG A 16 5.26 7.39 20.12
N SER A 17 6.01 8.48 20.37
CA SER A 17 5.48 9.61 21.15
C SER A 17 4.54 10.52 20.34
N ALA A 18 4.61 10.48 19.01
CA ALA A 18 3.77 11.27 18.12
C ALA A 18 3.36 10.50 16.84
N PRO A 19 2.61 9.38 16.96
CA PRO A 19 2.27 8.53 15.82
C PRO A 19 1.36 9.23 14.79
N ILE A 20 0.54 10.19 15.23
CA ILE A 20 -0.32 11.00 14.35
C ILE A 20 0.53 11.84 13.40
N THR A 21 1.62 12.45 13.89
CA THR A 21 2.54 13.23 13.05
C THR A 21 3.19 12.35 11.96
N VAL A 22 3.48 11.08 12.26
CA VAL A 22 3.98 10.14 11.25
C VAL A 22 2.92 9.89 10.18
N ALA A 23 1.67 9.67 10.58
CA ALA A 23 0.56 9.51 9.64
C ALA A 23 0.36 10.77 8.76
N ASP A 24 0.47 11.98 9.33
CA ASP A 24 0.36 13.24 8.59
C ASP A 24 1.44 13.36 7.51
N HIS A 25 2.67 12.93 7.80
CA HIS A 25 3.74 12.87 6.80
C HIS A 25 3.43 11.88 5.67
N VAL A 26 2.87 10.71 5.99
CA VAL A 26 2.43 9.74 4.98
C VAL A 26 1.36 10.35 4.08
N PHE A 27 0.34 11.00 4.66
CA PHE A 27 -0.73 11.61 3.87
C PHE A 27 -0.26 12.82 3.07
N SER A 28 0.72 13.57 3.57
CA SER A 28 1.38 14.66 2.81
C SER A 28 2.09 14.10 1.57
N TYR A 29 2.80 12.98 1.71
CA TYR A 29 3.43 12.30 0.58
C TYR A 29 2.39 11.75 -0.40
N LEU A 30 1.30 11.15 0.10
CA LEU A 30 0.20 10.67 -0.75
C LEU A 30 -0.50 11.83 -1.49
N GLN A 31 -0.61 13.01 -0.88
CA GLN A 31 -1.13 14.21 -1.56
C GLN A 31 -0.23 14.63 -2.71
N MET A 32 1.08 14.72 -2.46
CA MET A 32 2.05 15.01 -3.52
C MET A 32 1.97 13.99 -4.66
N LEU A 33 1.79 12.69 -4.35
CA LEU A 33 1.59 11.66 -5.37
C LEU A 33 0.28 11.85 -6.15
N ARG A 34 -0.82 12.26 -5.50
CA ARG A 34 -2.07 12.58 -6.19
C ARG A 34 -1.88 13.74 -7.17
N ASP A 35 -1.24 14.81 -6.74
CA ASP A 35 -1.00 15.98 -7.58
C ASP A 35 -0.11 15.62 -8.79
N ALA A 36 0.91 14.78 -8.58
CA ALA A 36 1.78 14.28 -9.65
C ALA A 36 1.03 13.33 -10.61
N ALA A 37 0.14 12.50 -10.09
CA ALA A 37 -0.71 11.60 -10.88
C ALA A 37 -1.69 12.40 -11.75
N ASP A 38 -2.34 13.41 -11.16
CA ASP A 38 -3.26 14.31 -11.86
C ASP A 38 -2.56 15.08 -12.98
N PHE A 39 -1.36 15.62 -12.70
CA PHE A 39 -0.53 16.23 -13.72
C PHE A 39 -0.22 15.27 -14.87
N SER A 40 0.17 14.04 -14.55
CA SER A 40 0.54 13.03 -15.55
C SER A 40 -0.65 12.60 -16.41
N LEU A 41 -1.84 12.50 -15.84
CA LEU A 41 -3.07 12.20 -16.57
C LEU A 41 -3.44 13.33 -17.54
N ALA A 42 -3.28 14.58 -17.11
CA ALA A 42 -3.51 15.74 -17.96
C ALA A 42 -2.43 15.92 -19.05
N ASN A 43 -1.21 15.42 -18.79
CA ASN A 43 -0.03 15.60 -19.65
C ASN A 43 0.67 14.24 -19.92
N PRO A 44 0.04 13.32 -20.67
CA PRO A 44 0.53 11.94 -20.83
C PRO A 44 1.87 11.83 -21.58
N SER A 45 2.31 12.88 -22.28
CA SER A 45 3.60 12.92 -22.97
C SER A 45 4.69 13.63 -22.17
N ALA A 46 4.38 14.25 -21.03
CA ALA A 46 5.36 14.96 -20.22
C ALA A 46 6.17 13.96 -19.40
N THR A 47 7.49 13.97 -19.54
CA THR A 47 8.39 13.09 -18.76
C THR A 47 8.81 13.69 -17.42
N THR A 48 8.70 15.01 -17.29
CA THR A 48 9.13 15.78 -16.14
C THR A 48 8.01 16.74 -15.74
N ALA A 49 7.76 16.85 -14.44
CA ALA A 49 6.80 17.78 -13.88
C ALA A 49 7.38 19.21 -13.76
N PRO A 50 6.56 20.25 -13.60
CA PRO A 50 7.02 21.63 -13.46
C PRO A 50 7.96 21.87 -12.28
N TRP A 51 7.89 21.02 -11.25
CA TRP A 51 8.75 21.05 -10.08
C TRP A 51 10.05 20.21 -10.23
N GLY A 52 10.31 19.67 -11.42
CA GLY A 52 11.58 19.01 -11.77
C GLY A 52 11.61 17.49 -11.57
N ASP A 53 10.61 16.91 -10.90
CA ASP A 53 10.52 15.46 -10.71
C ASP A 53 10.00 14.73 -11.94
N ARG A 54 10.18 13.40 -11.94
CA ARG A 54 9.65 12.52 -12.98
C ARG A 54 8.14 12.32 -12.84
N THR A 55 7.45 12.20 -13.96
CA THR A 55 6.00 11.99 -14.00
C THR A 55 5.63 10.50 -13.97
N PHE A 56 4.40 10.19 -13.54
CA PHE A 56 3.85 8.84 -13.65
C PHE A 56 3.83 8.37 -15.11
N ALA A 57 3.55 9.28 -16.05
CA ALA A 57 3.58 8.99 -17.48
C ALA A 57 4.95 8.47 -17.97
N SER A 58 6.05 8.93 -17.35
CA SER A 58 7.39 8.39 -17.64
C SER A 58 7.71 7.12 -16.86
N LEU A 59 7.19 6.97 -15.64
CA LEU A 59 7.53 5.89 -14.72
C LEU A 59 6.79 4.60 -15.06
N VAL A 60 5.53 4.68 -15.49
CA VAL A 60 4.71 3.50 -15.81
C VAL A 60 5.36 2.63 -16.92
N PRO A 61 5.80 3.18 -18.08
CA PRO A 61 6.50 2.40 -19.10
C PRO A 61 7.90 1.94 -18.68
N GLU A 62 8.56 2.66 -17.77
CA GLU A 62 9.83 2.20 -17.21
C GLU A 62 9.62 0.99 -16.29
N PHE A 63 8.57 1.02 -15.49
CA PHE A 63 8.22 -0.08 -14.60
C PHE A 63 7.87 -1.33 -15.41
N GLU A 64 7.11 -1.21 -16.50
CA GLU A 64 6.87 -2.30 -17.46
C GLU A 64 8.19 -2.95 -17.92
N LYS A 65 9.16 -2.15 -18.35
CA LYS A 65 10.48 -2.63 -18.80
C LYS A 65 11.25 -3.33 -17.68
N LEU A 66 11.18 -2.81 -16.46
CA LEU A 66 11.81 -3.43 -15.29
C LEU A 66 11.22 -4.83 -15.03
N TRP A 67 9.90 -4.96 -15.05
CA TRP A 67 9.23 -6.26 -14.86
C TRP A 67 9.54 -7.24 -16.00
N ALA A 68 9.56 -6.78 -17.25
CA ALA A 68 9.97 -7.60 -18.39
C ALA A 68 11.41 -8.10 -18.25
N SER A 69 12.32 -7.24 -17.76
CA SER A 69 13.71 -7.63 -17.48
C SER A 69 13.78 -8.66 -16.35
N ASN A 70 13.08 -8.43 -15.24
CA ASN A 70 13.05 -9.35 -14.11
C ASN A 70 12.52 -10.73 -14.51
N PHE A 71 11.46 -10.78 -15.33
CA PHE A 71 10.93 -12.04 -15.85
C PHE A 71 11.93 -12.77 -16.75
N ARG A 72 12.64 -12.05 -17.61
CA ARG A 72 13.62 -12.63 -18.54
C ARG A 72 14.80 -13.26 -17.82
N PHE A 73 15.26 -12.63 -16.74
CA PHE A 73 16.44 -13.05 -15.99
C PHE A 73 16.10 -13.69 -14.64
N GLN A 74 14.86 -14.12 -14.45
CA GLN A 74 14.46 -14.80 -13.21
C GLN A 74 15.24 -16.10 -13.05
N GLU A 75 15.73 -16.34 -11.84
CA GLU A 75 16.37 -17.61 -11.51
C GLU A 75 15.32 -18.73 -11.52
N PRO A 76 15.69 -19.95 -11.95
CA PRO A 76 14.82 -21.10 -11.85
C PRO A 76 14.36 -21.31 -10.40
N LEU A 77 13.04 -21.39 -10.21
CA LEU A 77 12.47 -21.70 -8.91
C LEU A 77 12.66 -23.17 -8.58
N GLU A 78 12.86 -23.46 -7.28
CA GLU A 78 12.81 -24.81 -6.74
C GLU A 78 11.53 -25.55 -7.19
N PRO A 79 11.61 -26.84 -7.58
CA PRO A 79 10.48 -27.55 -8.20
C PRO A 79 9.16 -27.49 -7.43
N LEU A 80 9.22 -27.64 -6.10
CA LEU A 80 8.04 -27.58 -5.23
C LEU A 80 7.38 -26.19 -5.27
N THR A 81 8.18 -25.13 -5.21
CA THR A 81 7.71 -23.74 -5.28
C THR A 81 7.10 -23.46 -6.65
N ASN A 82 7.75 -23.94 -7.71
CA ASN A 82 7.28 -23.74 -9.08
C ASN A 82 5.91 -24.39 -9.31
N VAL A 83 5.74 -25.67 -8.96
CA VAL A 83 4.46 -26.38 -9.11
C VAL A 83 3.34 -25.69 -8.32
N ARG A 84 3.62 -25.23 -7.10
CA ARG A 84 2.64 -24.51 -6.28
C ARG A 84 2.21 -23.19 -6.93
N LYS A 85 3.17 -22.38 -7.42
CA LYS A 85 2.87 -21.13 -8.12
C LYS A 85 2.02 -21.37 -9.36
N VAL A 86 2.41 -22.33 -10.20
CA VAL A 86 1.67 -22.70 -11.42
C VAL A 86 0.24 -23.15 -11.09
N ALA A 87 0.08 -24.03 -10.10
CA ALA A 87 -1.26 -24.50 -9.69
C ALA A 87 -2.16 -23.36 -9.18
N MET A 88 -1.59 -22.39 -8.45
CA MET A 88 -2.34 -21.20 -8.01
C MET A 88 -2.71 -20.29 -9.17
N ALA A 89 -1.79 -20.06 -10.11
CA ALA A 89 -2.03 -19.24 -11.30
C ALA A 89 -3.09 -19.86 -12.21
N MET A 90 -3.10 -21.18 -12.40
CA MET A 90 -4.14 -21.90 -13.17
C MET A 90 -5.56 -21.73 -12.63
N ARG A 91 -5.72 -21.35 -11.35
CA ARG A 91 -7.04 -21.05 -10.77
C ARG A 91 -7.56 -19.66 -11.11
N LYS A 92 -6.69 -18.76 -11.59
CA LYS A 92 -6.98 -17.34 -11.79
C LYS A 92 -6.88 -16.91 -13.26
N PHE A 93 -5.95 -17.50 -14.02
CA PHE A 93 -5.57 -17.05 -15.35
C PHE A 93 -5.80 -18.12 -16.41
N GLN A 94 -5.85 -17.71 -17.68
CA GLN A 94 -5.97 -18.65 -18.80
C GLN A 94 -4.68 -19.48 -18.94
N PRO A 95 -4.74 -20.71 -19.48
CA PRO A 95 -3.58 -21.61 -19.56
C PRO A 95 -2.33 -21.00 -20.22
N HIS A 96 -2.50 -20.13 -21.21
CA HIS A 96 -1.40 -19.48 -21.92
C HIS A 96 -0.78 -18.30 -21.15
N GLU A 97 -1.44 -17.83 -20.10
CA GLU A 97 -0.99 -16.70 -19.27
C GLU A 97 -0.36 -17.15 -17.94
N VAL A 98 -0.49 -18.44 -17.58
CA VAL A 98 -0.10 -19.00 -16.27
C VAL A 98 1.33 -18.64 -15.85
N PHE A 99 2.26 -18.58 -16.80
CA PHE A 99 3.66 -18.28 -16.52
C PHE A 99 3.99 -16.78 -16.53
N VAL A 100 3.12 -15.94 -17.09
CA VAL A 100 3.41 -14.51 -17.33
C VAL A 100 2.53 -13.57 -16.52
N ALA A 101 1.31 -13.97 -16.14
CA ALA A 101 0.29 -13.08 -15.60
C ALA A 101 0.66 -12.40 -14.28
N GLU A 102 1.47 -13.06 -13.44
CA GLU A 102 1.95 -12.48 -12.18
C GLU A 102 3.36 -11.86 -12.29
N SER A 103 3.94 -11.84 -13.51
CA SER A 103 5.35 -11.44 -13.71
C SER A 103 5.56 -10.40 -14.80
N LEU A 104 4.58 -10.20 -15.69
CA LEU A 104 4.63 -9.19 -16.74
C LEU A 104 3.49 -8.21 -16.58
N ILE A 105 3.79 -6.94 -16.82
CA ILE A 105 2.79 -5.90 -17.06
C ILE A 105 2.59 -5.88 -18.57
N LEU A 106 1.43 -6.35 -19.06
CA LEU A 106 1.17 -6.48 -20.50
C LEU A 106 0.51 -5.22 -21.08
N GLU A 107 -0.40 -4.62 -20.31
CA GLU A 107 -1.18 -3.45 -20.72
C GLU A 107 -1.04 -2.37 -19.63
N PRO A 108 0.07 -1.64 -19.60
CA PRO A 108 0.25 -0.56 -18.62
C PRO A 108 -0.74 0.58 -18.91
N ASP A 109 -1.71 0.76 -18.03
CA ASP A 109 -2.69 1.86 -18.12
C ASP A 109 -2.40 2.94 -17.07
N LEU A 110 -1.92 4.09 -17.53
CA LEU A 110 -1.66 5.26 -16.68
C LEU A 110 -2.91 5.65 -15.85
N LYS A 111 -4.10 5.56 -16.44
CA LYS A 111 -5.33 5.95 -15.76
C LYS A 111 -5.60 5.06 -14.53
N THR A 112 -5.37 3.76 -14.63
CA THR A 112 -5.50 2.84 -13.51
C THR A 112 -4.60 3.22 -12.33
N TYR A 113 -3.33 3.59 -12.58
CA TYR A 113 -2.43 4.06 -11.51
C TYR A 113 -2.94 5.34 -10.86
N VAL A 114 -3.41 6.30 -11.66
CA VAL A 114 -3.95 7.58 -11.18
C VAL A 114 -5.19 7.35 -10.34
N ASP A 115 -6.10 6.50 -10.81
CA ASP A 115 -7.33 6.17 -10.08
C ASP A 115 -7.00 5.55 -8.72
N VAL A 116 -6.07 4.60 -8.64
CA VAL A 116 -5.63 4.01 -7.37
C VAL A 116 -5.07 5.07 -6.41
N VAL A 117 -4.15 5.92 -6.86
CA VAL A 117 -3.54 6.95 -6.00
C VAL A 117 -4.58 7.96 -5.48
N ARG A 118 -5.58 8.30 -6.30
CA ARG A 118 -6.72 9.14 -5.88
C ARG A 118 -7.59 8.50 -4.80
N TYR A 119 -7.60 7.17 -4.66
CA TYR A 119 -8.31 6.49 -3.58
C TYR A 119 -7.59 6.56 -2.23
N LEU A 120 -6.29 6.88 -2.20
CA LEU A 120 -5.46 6.83 -0.99
C LEU A 120 -5.60 8.11 -0.14
N THR A 121 -6.81 8.42 0.32
CA THR A 121 -7.10 9.64 1.08
C THR A 121 -7.30 9.37 2.59
N PRO A 122 -7.06 10.36 3.46
CA PRO A 122 -7.23 10.20 4.92
C PRO A 122 -8.63 9.73 5.33
N GLU A 123 -9.67 10.19 4.62
CA GLU A 123 -11.08 9.90 4.95
C GLU A 123 -11.46 8.44 4.72
N LYS A 124 -10.66 7.72 3.91
CA LYS A 124 -10.85 6.31 3.60
C LYS A 124 -9.86 5.40 4.34
N ALA A 125 -8.97 5.99 5.13
CA ALA A 125 -7.90 5.25 5.79
C ALA A 125 -8.36 4.62 7.11
N ILE A 126 -7.79 3.46 7.40
CA ILE A 126 -7.83 2.84 8.73
C ILE A 126 -6.40 2.91 9.25
N ILE A 127 -6.20 3.59 10.37
CA ILE A 127 -4.89 3.73 10.99
C ILE A 127 -4.85 2.81 12.20
N VAL A 128 -3.86 1.93 12.24
CA VAL A 128 -3.62 1.03 13.36
C VAL A 128 -2.24 1.34 13.90
N VAL A 129 -2.16 1.63 15.19
CA VAL A 129 -0.89 1.90 15.87
C VAL A 129 -0.72 0.87 16.99
N SER A 130 0.41 0.20 17.01
CA SER A 130 0.79 -0.72 18.08
C SER A 130 1.80 -0.01 18.99
N LEU A 131 1.37 0.29 20.23
CA LEU A 131 2.16 1.01 21.22
C LEU A 131 2.37 0.12 22.46
N PRO A 132 3.58 -0.43 22.66
CA PRO A 132 3.90 -1.21 23.86
C PRO A 132 3.64 -0.46 25.17
N GLU A 133 3.71 0.86 25.15
CA GLU A 133 3.51 1.76 26.29
C GLU A 133 2.07 1.67 26.86
N LEU A 134 1.11 1.22 26.05
CA LEU A 134 -0.28 1.05 26.47
C LEU A 134 -0.57 -0.31 27.13
N ASN A 135 0.37 -1.26 27.09
CA ASN A 135 0.15 -2.62 27.61
C ASN A 135 -0.22 -2.65 29.10
N ALA A 136 0.46 -1.86 29.94
CA ALA A 136 0.15 -1.82 31.37
C ALA A 136 -1.24 -1.23 31.63
N HIS A 137 -1.61 -0.21 30.85
CA HIS A 137 -2.91 0.45 30.96
C HIS A 137 -4.05 -0.46 30.49
N SER A 138 -3.87 -1.17 29.38
CA SER A 138 -4.87 -2.08 28.84
C SER A 138 -5.12 -3.29 29.75
N MET A 139 -4.08 -3.79 30.44
CA MET A 139 -4.22 -4.87 31.43
C MET A 139 -4.92 -4.42 32.72
N ALA A 140 -4.80 -3.13 33.08
CA ALA A 140 -5.48 -2.57 34.25
C ALA A 140 -6.97 -2.31 34.00
N ASP A 141 -7.40 -2.14 32.74
CA ASP A 141 -8.80 -1.95 32.35
C ASP A 141 -9.60 -3.27 32.34
N THR A 142 -9.80 -3.81 33.54
CA THR A 142 -10.52 -5.08 33.76
C THR A 142 -12.01 -5.04 33.39
N LYS A 143 -12.58 -3.85 33.23
CA LYS A 143 -13.99 -3.64 32.89
C LYS A 143 -14.22 -3.38 31.41
N GLU A 144 -13.16 -3.26 30.62
CA GLU A 144 -13.20 -3.00 29.17
C GLU A 144 -13.94 -1.69 28.84
N GLU A 145 -13.75 -0.67 29.68
CA GLU A 145 -14.38 0.66 29.50
C GLU A 145 -13.66 1.48 28.40
N VAL A 146 -12.35 1.26 28.22
CA VAL A 146 -11.49 1.97 27.27
C VAL A 146 -10.85 1.01 26.26
N PHE A 147 -10.41 -0.16 26.72
CA PHE A 147 -9.76 -1.19 25.90
C PHE A 147 -10.68 -2.39 25.70
N HIS A 148 -11.13 -2.55 24.47
CA HIS A 148 -11.85 -3.72 24.01
C HIS A 148 -10.92 -4.94 23.88
N ARG A 149 -11.53 -6.13 23.93
CA ARG A 149 -10.84 -7.41 23.80
C ARG A 149 -11.31 -8.17 22.57
N GLU A 150 -10.38 -8.55 21.71
CA GLU A 150 -10.62 -9.45 20.59
C GLU A 150 -10.76 -10.91 21.12
N PRO A 151 -11.85 -11.62 20.79
CA PRO A 151 -12.20 -12.90 21.44
C PRO A 151 -11.28 -14.08 21.10
N TRP A 152 -10.61 -14.10 19.95
CA TRP A 152 -9.85 -15.27 19.49
C TRP A 152 -8.42 -15.29 20.01
N PHE A 153 -7.77 -14.13 20.11
CA PHE A 153 -6.35 -13.99 20.43
C PHE A 153 -6.09 -13.13 21.67
N ASP A 154 -7.12 -12.66 22.36
CA ASP A 154 -7.00 -11.79 23.55
C ASP A 154 -6.22 -10.50 23.26
N ILE A 155 -6.38 -9.95 22.05
CA ILE A 155 -5.75 -8.69 21.68
C ILE A 155 -6.55 -7.56 22.31
N ARG A 156 -5.87 -6.71 23.08
CA ARG A 156 -6.43 -5.49 23.67
C ARG A 156 -6.26 -4.32 22.72
N TYR A 157 -7.33 -3.59 22.44
CA TYR A 157 -7.30 -2.44 21.53
C TYR A 157 -8.30 -1.37 21.95
N SER A 158 -8.02 -0.12 21.59
CA SER A 158 -8.96 1.00 21.71
C SER A 158 -9.33 1.52 20.31
N ILE A 159 -10.46 2.22 20.20
CA ILE A 159 -10.90 2.86 18.96
C ILE A 159 -11.04 4.35 19.23
N ASP A 160 -10.24 5.15 18.54
CA ASP A 160 -10.39 6.61 18.53
C ASP A 160 -11.09 7.05 17.24
N GLY A 161 -12.07 7.95 17.36
CA GLY A 161 -12.71 8.56 16.20
C GLY A 161 -11.80 9.62 15.57
N THR A 162 -11.28 9.35 14.37
CA THR A 162 -10.46 10.31 13.62
C THR A 162 -11.33 11.41 12.99
N SER A 163 -11.53 12.52 13.72
CA SER A 163 -12.04 13.76 13.10
C SER A 163 -10.88 14.54 12.47
N TYR A 164 -10.61 14.27 11.18
CA TYR A 164 -9.70 15.10 10.38
C TYR A 164 -10.38 16.44 10.06
N PHE A 165 -9.94 17.52 10.70
CA PHE A 165 -10.22 18.89 10.27
C PHE A 165 -9.09 19.31 9.32
N ILE A 166 -9.43 19.54 8.05
CA ILE A 166 -8.55 20.22 7.10
C ILE A 166 -9.07 21.67 6.99
N PRO A 167 -8.27 22.70 7.33
CA PRO A 167 -8.63 24.10 7.08
C PRO A 167 -8.68 24.43 5.59
#